data_AF-A0A655Z6J6-F1
#
_entry.id   AF-A0A655Z6J6-F1
#
_cell.length_a   1.000
_cell.length_b   1.000
_cell.length_c   1.000
_cell.angle_alpha   90.00
_cell.angle_beta   90.00
_cell.angle_gamma   90.00
#
_symmetry.space_group_name_H-M   'P 1'
#
loop_
_entity.id
_entity.type
_entity.pdbx_description
1 polymer ?
#
loop_
_entity_poly.entity_id
_entity_poly.type
_entity_poly.pdbx_seq_one_letter_code
_entity_poly.pdbx_strand_id
1 'polypeptide(L)'
;MKRSEKWYFKLKHHCLAKERLTAEQFEVLTGLTQTEIECYFKQSSRHIKKRLLRLGKVVRYQKSKQAEISSDWLTLRRELGQKLCLYSDAIGIQRVTQEAHDLEYGLALLASIDRRKAIIWSIRLRKAMPEFSVKVASVPRLTLLFNQLNND
;
A
#
# COMPACT_ATOMS: atom_id res chain seq x y z
N MET A 1 -4.34 23.40 -15.68
CA MET A 1 -3.95 22.60 -14.50
C MET A 1 -4.54 21.20 -14.63
N LYS A 2 -3.69 20.16 -14.59
CA LYS A 2 -4.13 18.75 -14.66
C LYS A 2 -4.98 18.41 -13.43
N ARG A 3 -5.89 17.44 -13.56
CA ARG A 3 -6.74 16.99 -12.43
C ARG A 3 -5.90 16.58 -11.21
N SER A 4 -4.81 15.85 -11.43
CA SER A 4 -3.90 15.40 -10.36
C SER A 4 -3.28 16.56 -9.58
N GLU A 5 -2.80 17.60 -10.27
CA GLU A 5 -2.26 18.82 -9.64
C GLU A 5 -3.31 19.53 -8.79
N LYS A 6 -4.54 19.68 -9.31
CA LYS A 6 -5.64 20.31 -8.56
C LYS A 6 -5.89 19.58 -7.23
N TRP A 7 -5.91 18.25 -7.26
CA TRP A 7 -6.11 17.45 -6.05
C TRP A 7 -4.92 17.52 -5.10
N TYR A 8 -3.69 17.55 -5.63
CA TYR A 8 -2.48 17.75 -4.82
C TYR A 8 -2.52 19.08 -4.07
N PHE A 9 -2.76 20.20 -4.75
CA PHE A 9 -2.81 21.51 -4.09
C PHE A 9 -3.95 21.61 -3.08
N LYS A 10 -5.12 21.03 -3.38
CA LYS A 10 -6.23 20.97 -2.43
C LYS A 10 -5.86 20.18 -1.18
N LEU A 11 -5.23 19.02 -1.33
CA LEU A 11 -4.76 18.21 -0.20
C LEU A 11 -3.69 18.95 0.59
N LYS A 12 -2.67 19.48 -0.08
CA LYS A 12 -1.58 20.25 0.53
C LYS A 12 -2.11 21.40 1.37
N HIS A 13 -2.97 22.25 0.80
CA HIS A 13 -3.58 23.35 1.54
C HIS A 13 -4.40 22.86 2.75
N HIS A 14 -5.19 21.80 2.57
CA HIS A 14 -5.97 21.23 3.68
C HIS A 14 -5.08 20.75 4.82
N CYS A 15 -4.04 19.95 4.52
CA CYS A 15 -3.16 19.39 5.53
C CYS A 15 -2.33 20.47 6.23
N LEU A 16 -1.78 21.42 5.50
CA LEU A 16 -0.99 22.52 6.08
C LEU A 16 -1.83 23.47 6.94
N ALA A 17 -3.12 23.61 6.66
CA ALA A 17 -4.00 24.50 7.41
C ALA A 17 -4.70 23.80 8.61
N LYS A 18 -4.91 22.48 8.56
CA LYS A 18 -5.85 21.81 9.47
C LYS A 18 -5.36 20.50 10.09
N GLU A 19 -4.26 19.91 9.63
CA GLU A 19 -3.80 18.61 10.12
C GLU A 19 -2.42 18.69 10.79
N ARG A 20 -2.20 17.83 11.79
CA ARG A 20 -0.88 17.62 12.38
C ARG A 20 -0.15 16.57 11.56
N LEU A 21 0.74 17.02 10.68
CA LEU A 21 1.63 16.15 9.93
C LEU A 21 2.87 15.80 10.77
N THR A 22 3.38 14.58 10.64
CA THR A 22 4.76 14.29 11.08
C THR A 22 5.77 15.02 10.19
N ALA A 23 7.01 15.17 10.65
CA ALA A 23 8.08 15.77 9.85
C ALA A 23 8.23 15.07 8.49
N GLU A 24 8.24 13.74 8.48
CA GLU A 24 8.33 12.95 7.25
C GLU A 24 7.12 13.16 6.32
N GLN A 25 5.90 13.19 6.87
CA GLN A 25 4.70 13.45 6.08
C GLN A 25 4.72 14.84 5.45
N PHE A 26 5.19 15.84 6.20
CA PHE A 26 5.36 17.20 5.71
C PHE A 26 6.36 17.24 4.56
N GLU A 27 7.57 16.70 4.74
CA GLU A 27 8.63 16.68 3.74
C GLU A 27 8.18 16.00 2.45
N VAL A 28 7.55 14.82 2.55
CA VAL A 28 7.04 14.10 1.39
C VAL A 28 5.95 14.90 0.68
N LEU A 29 4.98 15.46 1.41
CA LEU A 29 3.89 16.22 0.82
C LEU A 29 4.37 17.50 0.12
N THR A 30 5.34 18.22 0.70
CA THR A 30 5.85 19.47 0.13
C THR A 30 6.87 19.25 -0.98
N GLY A 31 7.55 18.10 -0.99
CA GLY A 31 8.63 17.78 -1.91
C GLY A 31 8.25 16.83 -3.05
N LEU A 32 6.97 16.67 -3.39
CA LEU A 32 6.57 15.83 -4.54
C LEU A 32 6.98 16.49 -5.86
N THR A 33 7.59 15.71 -6.74
CA THR A 33 7.85 16.07 -8.14
C THR A 33 6.56 16.02 -8.96
N GLN A 34 6.58 16.63 -10.15
CA GLN A 34 5.44 16.62 -11.06
C GLN A 34 5.01 15.21 -11.47
N THR A 35 5.97 14.31 -11.72
CA THR A 35 5.72 12.91 -12.09
C THR A 35 5.10 12.13 -10.92
N GLU A 36 5.56 12.37 -9.69
CA GLU A 36 4.97 11.80 -8.48
C GLU A 36 3.54 12.29 -8.25
N ILE A 37 3.28 13.59 -8.42
CA ILE A 37 1.92 14.16 -8.32
C ILE A 37 0.99 13.45 -9.31
N GLU A 38 1.41 13.34 -10.57
CA GLU A 38 0.62 12.67 -11.61
C GLU A 38 0.36 11.20 -11.26
N CYS A 39 1.37 10.48 -10.80
CA CYS A 39 1.27 9.06 -10.44
C CYS A 39 0.42 8.82 -9.18
N TYR A 40 0.65 9.59 -8.12
CA TYR A 40 0.07 9.33 -6.79
C TYR A 40 -1.38 9.83 -6.69
N PHE A 41 -1.74 10.86 -7.48
CA PHE A 41 -3.09 11.44 -7.48
C PHE A 41 -3.98 10.97 -8.65
N LYS A 42 -3.48 10.09 -9.53
CA LYS A 42 -4.27 9.50 -10.63
C LYS A 42 -5.50 8.72 -10.14
N GLN A 43 -5.36 7.96 -9.06
CA GLN A 43 -6.42 7.07 -8.54
C GLN A 43 -7.29 7.75 -7.49
N SER A 44 -8.58 7.41 -7.46
CA SER A 44 -9.52 7.87 -6.42
C SER A 44 -9.29 7.14 -5.09
N SER A 45 -9.69 7.74 -3.96
CA SER A 45 -9.52 7.12 -2.63
C SER A 45 -10.20 5.74 -2.53
N ARG A 46 -11.34 5.53 -3.22
CA ARG A 46 -12.00 4.21 -3.30
C ARG A 46 -11.10 3.16 -3.97
N HIS A 47 -10.46 3.50 -5.08
CA HIS A 47 -9.54 2.59 -5.78
C HIS A 47 -8.29 2.31 -4.95
N ILE A 48 -7.73 3.35 -4.32
CA ILE A 48 -6.58 3.22 -3.41
C ILE A 48 -6.93 2.25 -2.28
N LYS A 49 -8.08 2.44 -1.62
CA LYS A 49 -8.53 1.55 -0.55
C LYS A 49 -8.70 0.11 -1.03
N LYS A 50 -9.39 -0.13 -2.16
CA LYS A 50 -9.57 -1.48 -2.74
C LYS A 50 -8.22 -2.14 -3.00
N ARG A 51 -7.27 -1.39 -3.56
CA ARG A 51 -5.93 -1.90 -3.91
C ARG A 51 -5.10 -2.24 -2.67
N LEU A 52 -5.08 -1.36 -1.67
CA LEU A 52 -4.36 -1.61 -0.42
C LEU A 52 -4.98 -2.80 0.34
N LEU A 53 -6.30 -2.95 0.34
CA LEU A 53 -6.95 -4.13 0.92
C LEU A 53 -6.51 -5.42 0.22
N ARG A 54 -6.45 -5.43 -1.12
CA ARG A 54 -5.92 -6.58 -1.88
C ARG A 54 -4.46 -6.89 -1.53
N LEU A 55 -3.60 -5.87 -1.42
CA LEU A 55 -2.21 -6.05 -0.95
C LEU A 55 -2.16 -6.57 0.49
N GLY A 56 -3.04 -6.10 1.36
CA GLY A 56 -3.15 -6.58 2.74
C GLY A 56 -3.45 -8.06 2.82
N LYS A 57 -4.41 -8.52 2.02
CA LYS A 57 -4.75 -9.93 1.89
C LYS A 57 -3.58 -10.78 1.40
N VAL A 58 -2.72 -10.24 0.52
CA VAL A 58 -1.48 -10.92 0.09
C VAL A 58 -0.54 -11.13 1.28
N VAL A 59 -0.33 -10.13 2.12
CA VAL A 59 0.49 -10.26 3.34
C VAL A 59 -0.14 -11.28 4.30
N ARG A 60 -1.45 -11.16 4.56
CA ARG A 60 -2.18 -12.07 5.46
C ARG A 60 -2.15 -13.51 4.94
N TYR A 61 -2.28 -13.70 3.63
CA TYR A 61 -2.16 -15.02 2.99
C TYR A 61 -0.80 -15.66 3.27
N GLN A 62 0.29 -14.92 3.06
CA GLN A 62 1.64 -15.43 3.36
C GLN A 62 1.85 -15.70 4.84
N LYS A 63 1.36 -14.81 5.70
CA LYS A 63 1.41 -14.99 7.16
C LYS A 63 0.67 -16.25 7.60
N SER A 64 -0.56 -16.47 7.14
CA SER A 64 -1.34 -17.68 7.44
C SER A 64 -0.68 -18.95 6.89
N LYS A 65 -0.08 -18.87 5.69
CA LYS A 65 0.64 -20.01 5.08
C LYS A 65 1.89 -20.39 5.87
N GLN A 66 2.65 -19.42 6.36
CA GLN A 66 3.87 -19.65 7.16
C GLN A 66 3.59 -20.10 8.60
N ALA A 67 2.42 -19.77 9.13
CA ALA A 67 2.03 -20.18 10.48
C ALA A 67 1.66 -21.66 10.56
N GLU A 68 1.47 -22.37 9.44
CA GLU A 68 1.11 -23.81 9.32
C GLU A 68 -0.13 -24.28 10.13
N ILE A 69 -0.84 -23.38 10.82
CA ILE A 69 -1.87 -23.70 11.82
C ILE A 69 -3.28 -23.25 11.38
N SER A 70 -3.40 -22.29 10.46
CA SER A 70 -4.67 -21.62 10.17
C SER A 70 -5.29 -22.06 8.83
N SER A 71 -6.55 -22.48 8.83
CA SER A 71 -7.33 -22.75 7.61
C SER A 71 -7.64 -21.49 6.78
N ASP A 72 -7.32 -20.31 7.30
CA ASP A 72 -7.61 -19.02 6.64
C ASP A 72 -6.86 -18.86 5.32
N TRP A 73 -5.72 -19.52 5.14
CA TRP A 73 -4.98 -19.41 3.88
C TRP A 73 -5.78 -19.96 2.69
N LEU A 74 -6.63 -20.97 2.90
CA LEU A 74 -7.51 -21.52 1.85
C LEU A 74 -8.60 -20.52 1.47
N THR A 75 -9.20 -19.85 2.46
CA THR A 75 -10.20 -18.80 2.24
C THR A 75 -9.57 -17.62 1.50
N LEU A 76 -8.41 -17.15 1.95
CA LEU A 76 -7.65 -16.07 1.31
C LEU A 76 -7.22 -16.44 -0.11
N ARG A 77 -6.85 -17.70 -0.35
CA ARG A 77 -6.53 -18.20 -1.70
C ARG A 77 -7.73 -18.10 -2.64
N ARG A 78 -8.94 -18.41 -2.17
CA ARG A 78 -10.17 -18.26 -2.96
C ARG A 78 -10.47 -16.79 -3.26
N GLU A 79 -10.31 -15.91 -2.27
CA GLU A 79 -10.57 -14.48 -2.43
C GLU A 79 -9.56 -13.76 -3.33
N LEU A 80 -8.27 -14.12 -3.24
CA LEU A 80 -7.21 -13.56 -4.07
C LEU A 80 -7.19 -14.15 -5.48
N GLY A 81 -7.63 -15.40 -5.62
CA GLY A 81 -7.49 -16.18 -6.84
C GLY A 81 -6.06 -16.71 -7.04
N GLN A 82 -5.95 -17.71 -7.90
CA GLN A 82 -4.70 -18.46 -8.08
C GLN A 82 -3.53 -17.59 -8.56
N LYS A 83 -3.78 -16.67 -9.50
CA LYS A 83 -2.74 -15.82 -10.09
C LYS A 83 -2.02 -14.99 -9.03
N LEU A 84 -2.75 -14.28 -8.17
CA LEU A 84 -2.16 -13.45 -7.12
C LEU A 84 -1.44 -14.27 -6.06
N CYS A 85 -1.94 -15.48 -5.75
CA CYS A 85 -1.26 -16.38 -4.82
C CYS A 85 0.11 -16.83 -5.36
N LEU A 86 0.20 -17.16 -6.65
CA LEU A 86 1.48 -17.53 -7.28
C LEU A 86 2.48 -16.38 -7.26
N TYR A 87 2.05 -15.15 -7.60
CA TYR A 87 2.93 -13.99 -7.49
C TYR A 87 3.36 -13.71 -6.05
N SER A 88 2.43 -13.85 -5.10
CA SER A 88 2.72 -13.72 -3.68
C SER A 88 3.82 -14.66 -3.22
N ASP A 89 3.73 -15.93 -3.61
CA ASP A 89 4.73 -16.96 -3.27
C ASP A 89 6.11 -16.62 -3.86
N ALA A 90 6.14 -16.05 -5.08
CA ALA A 90 7.38 -15.69 -5.76
C ALA A 90 8.09 -14.45 -5.18
N ILE A 91 7.40 -13.58 -4.44
CA ILE A 91 7.97 -12.35 -3.85
C ILE A 91 8.83 -12.66 -2.62
N GLY A 92 8.51 -13.76 -1.91
CA GLY A 92 9.20 -14.16 -0.68
C GLY A 92 8.97 -13.16 0.44
N ILE A 93 7.71 -12.96 0.87
CA ILE A 93 7.39 -12.15 2.05
C ILE A 93 7.96 -12.84 3.29
N GLN A 94 8.80 -12.14 4.06
CA GLN A 94 9.37 -12.67 5.30
C GLN A 94 8.31 -12.73 6.41
N ARG A 95 8.60 -13.46 7.49
CA ARG A 95 7.67 -13.63 8.61
C ARG A 95 7.25 -12.28 9.20
N VAL A 96 5.94 -12.02 9.18
CA VAL A 96 5.32 -10.84 9.78
C VAL A 96 4.67 -11.25 11.10
N THR A 97 5.13 -10.70 12.23
CA THR A 97 4.65 -11.09 13.56
C THR A 97 3.55 -10.18 14.07
N GLN A 98 3.48 -8.94 13.61
CA GLN A 98 2.47 -7.96 14.02
C GLN A 98 1.10 -8.37 13.48
N GLU A 99 0.07 -8.25 14.33
CA GLU A 99 -1.32 -8.28 13.88
C GLU A 99 -1.76 -6.87 13.47
N ALA A 100 -2.37 -6.75 12.30
CA ALA A 100 -2.83 -5.49 11.75
C ALA A 100 -4.02 -5.71 10.83
N HIS A 101 -4.76 -4.64 10.54
CA HIS A 101 -5.84 -4.69 9.56
C HIS A 101 -5.27 -4.78 8.12
N ASP A 102 -5.99 -5.41 7.19
CA ASP A 102 -5.53 -5.57 5.79
C ASP A 102 -5.06 -4.25 5.15
N LEU A 103 -5.73 -3.13 5.48
CA LEU A 103 -5.34 -1.82 4.97
C LEU A 103 -3.93 -1.39 5.44
N GLU A 104 -3.56 -1.71 6.67
CA GLU A 104 -2.25 -1.40 7.24
C GLU A 104 -1.18 -2.32 6.67
N TYR A 105 -1.46 -3.63 6.55
CA TYR A 105 -0.57 -4.54 5.83
C TYR A 105 -0.33 -4.08 4.39
N GLY A 106 -1.37 -3.60 3.70
CA GLY A 106 -1.27 -3.07 2.35
C GLY A 106 -0.38 -1.82 2.27
N LEU A 107 -0.50 -0.91 3.25
CA LEU A 107 0.37 0.27 3.35
C LEU A 107 1.82 -0.13 3.64
N ALA A 108 2.04 -1.06 4.57
CA ALA A 108 3.37 -1.54 4.92
C ALA A 108 4.05 -2.23 3.75
N LEU A 109 3.33 -3.05 2.99
CA LEU A 109 3.85 -3.72 1.80
C LEU A 109 4.12 -2.73 0.65
N LEU A 110 3.25 -1.72 0.46
CA LEU A 110 3.50 -0.65 -0.51
C LEU A 110 4.75 0.15 -0.16
N ALA A 111 4.98 0.42 1.13
CA ALA A 111 6.15 1.17 1.58
C ALA A 111 7.48 0.47 1.24
N SER A 112 7.48 -0.85 1.08
CA SER A 112 8.65 -1.63 0.62
C SER A 112 8.96 -1.44 -0.87
N ILE A 113 8.05 -0.84 -1.64
CA ILE A 113 8.23 -0.47 -3.06
C ILE A 113 8.47 1.02 -3.18
N ASP A 114 7.56 1.81 -2.59
CA ASP A 114 7.50 3.26 -2.73
C ASP A 114 6.92 3.86 -1.44
N ARG A 115 7.82 4.19 -0.51
CA ARG A 115 7.48 4.77 0.79
C ARG A 115 6.78 6.12 0.65
N ARG A 116 7.20 6.96 -0.29
CA ARG A 116 6.61 8.29 -0.53
C ARG A 116 5.17 8.15 -0.98
N LYS A 117 4.88 7.22 -1.89
CA LYS A 117 3.51 6.89 -2.30
C LYS A 117 2.67 6.34 -1.15
N ALA A 118 3.23 5.46 -0.33
CA ALA A 118 2.52 4.92 0.84
C ALA A 118 2.09 6.04 1.80
N ILE A 119 2.98 6.98 2.08
CA ILE A 119 2.71 8.17 2.92
C ILE A 119 1.58 9.03 2.31
N ILE A 120 1.68 9.38 1.03
CA ILE A 120 0.64 10.17 0.38
C ILE A 120 -0.71 9.45 0.40
N TRP A 121 -0.72 8.14 0.17
CA TRP A 121 -1.95 7.35 0.21
C TRP A 121 -2.51 7.19 1.61
N SER A 122 -1.67 7.12 2.64
CA SER A 122 -2.12 7.07 4.04
C SER A 122 -2.81 8.39 4.43
N ILE A 123 -2.20 9.54 4.08
CA ILE A 123 -2.79 10.88 4.30
C ILE A 123 -4.13 10.98 3.58
N ARG A 124 -4.19 10.61 2.30
CA ARG A 124 -5.42 10.67 1.48
C ARG A 124 -6.54 9.77 1.99
N LEU A 125 -6.20 8.71 2.72
CA LEU A 125 -7.15 7.80 3.36
C LEU A 125 -7.41 8.13 4.83
N ARG A 126 -6.77 9.17 5.39
CA ARG A 126 -6.79 9.51 6.81
C ARG A 126 -6.43 8.31 7.69
N LYS A 127 -5.33 7.65 7.33
CA LYS A 127 -4.76 6.51 8.06
C LYS A 127 -3.32 6.83 8.45
N ALA A 128 -2.96 6.39 9.66
CA ALA A 128 -1.58 6.41 10.10
C ALA A 128 -0.73 5.49 9.23
N MET A 129 0.55 5.84 9.09
CA MET A 129 1.52 4.89 8.55
C MET A 129 1.77 3.79 9.58
N PRO A 130 1.82 2.51 9.17
CA PRO A 130 2.17 1.43 10.07
C PRO A 130 3.56 1.62 10.67
N GLU A 131 3.71 1.33 11.96
CA GLU A 131 5.00 1.37 12.66
C GLU A 131 5.89 0.15 12.36
N PHE A 132 5.35 -0.86 11.66
CA PHE A 132 6.06 -2.05 11.23
C PHE A 132 6.35 -2.03 9.73
N SER A 133 7.36 -2.80 9.32
CA SER A 133 7.74 -2.98 7.91
C SER A 133 7.51 -4.42 7.45
N VAL A 134 7.02 -4.60 6.23
CA VAL A 134 6.94 -5.94 5.61
C VAL A 134 8.18 -6.14 4.73
N LYS A 135 9.07 -7.03 5.15
CA LYS A 135 10.28 -7.37 4.38
C LYS A 135 9.96 -8.39 3.30
N VAL A 136 10.55 -8.20 2.12
CA VAL A 136 10.38 -9.10 0.97
C VAL A 136 11.73 -9.49 0.40
N ALA A 137 11.85 -10.70 -0.12
CA ALA A 137 13.08 -11.18 -0.74
C ALA A 137 13.36 -10.48 -2.09
N SER A 138 12.32 -10.06 -2.82
CA SER A 138 12.47 -9.43 -4.13
C SER A 138 11.49 -8.27 -4.37
N VAL A 139 11.99 -7.03 -4.19
CA VAL A 139 11.27 -5.79 -4.54
C VAL A 139 10.85 -5.70 -6.02
N PRO A 140 11.66 -6.14 -7.01
CA PRO A 140 11.23 -6.12 -8.42
C PRO A 140 9.98 -6.96 -8.67
N ARG A 141 9.92 -8.19 -8.17
CA ARG A 141 8.73 -9.05 -8.24
C ARG A 141 7.52 -8.45 -7.53
N LEU A 142 7.74 -7.79 -6.39
CA LEU A 142 6.67 -7.08 -5.68
C LEU A 142 6.13 -5.91 -6.51
N THR A 143 7.00 -5.18 -7.21
CA THR A 143 6.62 -4.11 -8.13
C THR A 143 5.78 -4.63 -9.29
N LEU A 144 6.14 -5.80 -9.85
CA LEU A 144 5.34 -6.47 -10.88
C LEU A 144 3.95 -6.87 -10.36
N LEU A 145 3.86 -7.51 -9.18
CA LEU A 145 2.56 -7.84 -8.56
C LEU A 145 1.73 -6.58 -8.35
N PHE A 146 2.34 -5.52 -7.81
CA PHE A 146 1.66 -4.26 -7.58
C PHE A 146 1.10 -3.69 -8.87
N ASN A 147 1.86 -3.73 -9.98
CA ASN A 147 1.43 -3.24 -11.27
C ASN A 147 0.30 -4.10 -11.87
N GLN A 148 0.30 -5.42 -11.66
CA GLN A 148 -0.80 -6.27 -12.11
C GLN A 148 -2.12 -5.99 -11.39
N LEU A 149 -2.06 -5.59 -10.11
CA LEU A 149 -3.24 -5.14 -9.36
C LEU A 149 -3.88 -3.85 -9.93
N ASN A 150 -3.26 -3.17 -10.89
CA ASN A 150 -3.88 -2.03 -11.60
C ASN A 150 -4.86 -2.44 -12.70
N ASN A 151 -4.74 -3.66 -13.23
CA ASN A 151 -5.39 -4.06 -14.48
C ASN A 151 -6.66 -4.92 -14.27
N ASP A 152 -7.05 -5.16 -13.01
CA ASP A 152 -8.25 -5.92 -12.58
C ASP A 152 -9.17 -5.07 -11.67
#